data_AF-A0A1V2UNE5-F1
#
_entry.id   AF-A0A1V2UNE5-F1
#
_cell.length_a   1.000
_cell.length_b   1.000
_cell.length_c   1.000
_cell.angle_alpha   90.00
_cell.angle_beta   90.00
_cell.angle_gamma   90.00
#
_symmetry.space_group_name_H-M   'P 1'
#
loop_
_entity.id
_entity.type
_entity.pdbx_description
1 polymer ?
#
loop_
_entity_poly.entity_id
_entity_poly.type
_entity_poly.pdbx_seq_one_letter_code
_entity_poly.pdbx_strand_id
1 'polypeptide(L)'
;TGGNPVGTVTDILGGVTGTIGGLTGGLTGGVTGGNPVGAVTDILGGVTGTIGGLTGGIIGGGTSPISPVIDVVQGGIDILQGVESLKTGIINTAINTVADTVVGVLPQTEHPVTDIAHLGTLTFETSRDTVNGALETVSNLVGGDIQGATQSATGILGTLVNNGSTATGILTDILGGVTGTIGGLTGGVTGGNPVGAVTDILGGLTGGV
;
A
#
# COMPACT_ATOMS: atom_id res chain seq x y z
N THR A 1 13.89 -0.27 -22.92
CA THR A 1 13.58 0.34 -24.23
C THR A 1 12.26 -0.22 -24.72
N GLY A 2 11.15 0.45 -24.44
CA GLY A 2 9.82 0.01 -24.87
C GLY A 2 9.67 0.16 -26.38
N GLY A 3 9.32 -0.92 -27.07
CA GLY A 3 9.03 -0.85 -28.51
C GLY A 3 7.89 0.13 -28.78
N ASN A 4 7.97 0.88 -29.87
CA ASN A 4 6.87 1.75 -30.30
C ASN A 4 5.62 0.86 -30.51
N PRO A 5 4.49 1.12 -29.81
CA PRO A 5 3.26 0.36 -29.99
C PRO A 5 2.80 0.28 -31.45
N VAL A 6 3.08 1.32 -32.24
CA VAL A 6 2.78 1.36 -33.68
C VAL A 6 3.64 0.35 -34.46
N GLY A 7 4.90 0.12 -34.04
CA GLY A 7 5.76 -0.91 -34.62
C GLY A 7 5.20 -2.31 -34.37
N THR A 8 4.84 -2.61 -33.11
CA THR A 8 4.21 -3.88 -32.74
C THR A 8 2.88 -4.10 -33.49
N VAL A 9 2.03 -3.07 -33.60
CA VAL A 9 0.78 -3.16 -34.37
C VAL A 9 1.06 -3.39 -35.86
N THR A 10 2.10 -2.76 -36.42
CA THR A 10 2.49 -2.94 -37.82
C THR A 10 2.99 -4.37 -38.08
N ASP A 11 3.78 -4.93 -37.16
CA ASP A 11 4.28 -6.30 -37.25
C ASP A 11 3.15 -7.33 -37.12
N ILE A 12 2.22 -7.11 -36.18
CA ILE A 12 1.02 -7.94 -36.03
C ILE A 12 0.19 -7.90 -37.31
N LEU A 13 -0.05 -6.70 -37.84
CA LEU A 13 -0.86 -6.53 -39.05
C LEU A 13 -0.19 -7.19 -40.27
N GLY A 14 1.14 -7.08 -40.40
CA GLY A 14 1.91 -7.76 -41.44
C GLY A 14 1.79 -9.29 -41.36
N GLY A 15 1.89 -9.87 -40.17
CA GLY A 15 1.69 -11.31 -39.95
C GLY A 15 0.28 -11.78 -40.28
N VAL A 16 -0.75 -11.02 -39.83
CA VAL A 16 -2.15 -11.31 -40.14
C VAL A 16 -2.42 -11.23 -41.63
N THR A 17 -1.96 -10.18 -42.32
CA THR A 17 -2.10 -10.03 -43.78
C THR A 17 -1.39 -11.16 -44.53
N GLY A 18 -0.21 -11.58 -44.09
CA GLY A 18 0.50 -12.74 -44.67
C GLY A 18 -0.29 -14.05 -44.54
N THR A 19 -0.91 -14.28 -43.38
CA THR A 19 -1.78 -15.45 -43.14
C THR A 19 -2.98 -15.45 -44.04
N ILE A 20 -3.65 -14.30 -44.18
CA ILE A 20 -4.82 -14.16 -45.03
C ILE A 20 -4.43 -14.43 -46.49
N GLY A 21 -3.27 -13.94 -46.95
CA GLY A 21 -2.72 -14.26 -48.26
C GLY A 21 -2.48 -15.77 -48.44
N GLY A 22 -1.86 -16.43 -47.47
CA GLY A 22 -1.62 -17.87 -47.48
C GLY A 22 -2.90 -18.70 -47.45
N LEU A 23 -3.89 -18.30 -46.64
CA LEU A 23 -5.21 -18.93 -46.56
C LEU A 23 -5.96 -18.83 -47.89
N THR A 24 -5.94 -17.65 -48.51
CA THR A 24 -6.59 -17.42 -49.81
C THR A 24 -5.90 -18.22 -50.91
N GLY A 25 -4.56 -18.28 -50.92
CA GLY A 25 -3.77 -19.06 -51.86
C GLY A 25 -3.98 -20.58 -51.71
N GLY A 26 -3.96 -21.08 -50.47
CA GLY A 26 -4.21 -22.50 -50.17
C GLY A 26 -5.63 -22.92 -50.52
N LEU A 27 -6.63 -22.10 -50.18
CA LEU A 27 -8.03 -22.38 -50.48
C LEU A 27 -8.30 -22.37 -52.00
N THR A 28 -7.78 -21.38 -52.73
CA THR A 28 -7.96 -21.32 -54.19
C THR A 28 -7.25 -22.49 -54.89
N GLY A 29 -6.02 -22.82 -54.49
CA GLY A 29 -5.26 -23.96 -55.04
C GLY A 29 -5.90 -25.32 -54.77
N GLY A 30 -6.54 -25.51 -53.60
CA GLY A 30 -7.29 -26.72 -53.27
C GLY A 30 -8.60 -26.87 -54.06
N VAL A 31 -9.26 -25.76 -54.39
CA VAL A 31 -10.56 -25.77 -55.11
C VAL A 31 -10.38 -25.90 -56.63
N THR A 32 -9.28 -25.40 -57.21
CA THR A 32 -9.01 -25.48 -58.66
C THR A 32 -8.30 -26.78 -59.11
N GLY A 33 -8.39 -27.86 -58.32
CA GLY A 33 -7.91 -29.19 -58.71
C GLY A 33 -6.65 -29.70 -57.99
N GLY A 34 -6.19 -29.01 -56.93
CA GLY A 34 -5.11 -29.50 -56.06
C GLY A 34 -5.58 -30.56 -55.05
N ASN A 35 -4.61 -31.24 -54.39
CA ASN A 35 -4.91 -32.16 -53.29
C ASN A 35 -5.48 -31.37 -52.09
N PRO A 36 -6.73 -31.63 -51.65
CA PRO A 36 -7.36 -30.90 -50.54
C PRO A 36 -6.57 -31.01 -49.22
N VAL A 37 -5.86 -32.12 -48.99
CA VAL A 37 -5.08 -32.32 -47.77
C VAL A 37 -3.86 -31.39 -47.74
N GLY A 38 -3.19 -31.20 -48.88
CA GLY A 38 -2.05 -30.28 -48.98
C GLY A 38 -2.46 -28.83 -48.73
N ALA A 39 -3.59 -28.41 -49.32
CA ALA A 39 -4.17 -27.09 -49.07
C ALA A 39 -4.47 -26.85 -47.58
N VAL A 40 -5.05 -27.85 -46.89
CA VAL A 40 -5.33 -27.76 -45.45
C VAL A 40 -4.04 -27.70 -44.62
N THR A 41 -3.01 -28.47 -44.98
CA THR A 41 -1.71 -28.44 -44.30
C THR A 41 -1.02 -27.07 -44.46
N ASP A 42 -1.06 -26.47 -45.65
CA ASP A 42 -0.48 -25.15 -45.90
C ASP A 42 -1.22 -24.05 -45.14
N ILE A 43 -2.55 -24.11 -45.10
CA ILE A 43 -3.40 -23.22 -44.30
C ILE A 43 -3.03 -23.33 -42.82
N LEU A 44 -2.92 -24.56 -42.30
CA LEU A 44 -2.62 -24.80 -40.90
C LEU A 44 -1.21 -24.30 -40.56
N GLY A 45 -0.22 -24.54 -41.43
CA GLY A 45 1.15 -24.04 -41.28
C GLY A 45 1.21 -22.50 -41.24
N GLY A 46 0.45 -21.83 -42.11
CA GLY A 46 0.34 -20.37 -42.11
C GLY A 46 -0.31 -19.81 -40.84
N VAL A 47 -1.41 -20.43 -40.38
CA VAL A 47 -2.10 -20.03 -39.15
C VAL A 47 -1.21 -20.26 -37.93
N THR A 48 -0.56 -21.42 -37.81
CA THR A 48 0.36 -21.71 -36.71
C THR A 48 1.57 -20.78 -36.72
N GLY A 49 2.13 -20.47 -37.89
CA GLY A 49 3.23 -19.51 -38.02
C GLY A 49 2.86 -18.12 -37.52
N THR A 50 1.65 -17.65 -37.85
CA THR A 50 1.18 -16.33 -37.40
C THR A 50 0.79 -16.31 -35.94
N ILE A 51 0.21 -17.37 -35.40
CA ILE A 51 -0.01 -17.48 -33.96
C ILE A 51 1.34 -17.46 -33.24
N GLY A 52 2.34 -18.19 -33.72
CA GLY A 52 3.70 -18.17 -33.16
C GLY A 52 4.36 -16.79 -33.26
N GLY A 53 4.20 -16.09 -34.39
CA GLY A 53 4.69 -14.73 -34.59
C GLY A 53 3.94 -13.69 -33.77
N LEU A 54 2.64 -13.86 -33.56
CA LEU A 54 1.80 -13.01 -32.72
C LEU A 54 2.17 -13.17 -31.24
N THR A 55 2.32 -14.41 -30.78
CA THR A 55 2.81 -14.69 -29.43
C THR A 55 4.25 -14.19 -29.27
N GLY A 56 5.12 -14.39 -30.25
CA GLY A 56 6.49 -13.87 -30.23
C GLY A 56 6.58 -12.34 -30.30
N GLY A 57 5.68 -11.67 -31.00
CA GLY A 57 5.65 -10.20 -31.12
C GLY A 57 4.98 -9.52 -29.93
N ILE A 58 3.90 -10.10 -29.39
CA ILE A 58 3.20 -9.60 -28.20
C ILE A 58 3.98 -9.92 -26.91
N ILE A 59 4.65 -11.08 -26.84
CA ILE A 59 5.33 -11.54 -25.62
C ILE A 59 6.86 -11.40 -25.72
N GLY A 60 7.47 -11.45 -26.91
CA GLY A 60 8.93 -11.39 -27.10
C GLY A 60 9.52 -9.99 -27.28
N GLY A 61 8.69 -8.94 -27.29
CA GLY A 61 9.10 -7.54 -27.41
C GLY A 61 9.46 -6.87 -26.08
N GLY A 62 10.23 -7.53 -25.21
CA GLY A 62 10.93 -6.90 -24.06
C GLY A 62 10.11 -6.37 -22.88
N THR A 63 8.81 -6.09 -23.04
CA THR A 63 7.86 -5.83 -21.96
C THR A 63 6.49 -6.18 -22.49
N SER A 64 5.80 -7.09 -21.81
CA SER A 64 4.40 -7.40 -22.11
C SER A 64 3.59 -6.09 -22.14
N PRO A 65 2.55 -5.92 -22.97
CA PRO A 65 1.70 -4.71 -22.91
C PRO A 65 1.05 -4.51 -21.53
N ILE A 66 1.06 -5.55 -20.68
CA ILE A 66 0.68 -5.53 -19.26
C ILE A 66 1.85 -5.18 -18.31
N SER A 67 3.11 -5.12 -18.74
CA SER A 67 4.26 -4.74 -17.88
C SER A 67 4.05 -3.45 -17.09
N PRO A 68 3.48 -2.36 -17.64
CA PRO A 68 3.17 -1.18 -16.84
C PRO A 68 2.22 -1.48 -15.67
N VAL A 69 1.27 -2.40 -15.84
CA VAL A 69 0.37 -2.86 -14.79
C VAL A 69 1.12 -3.73 -13.78
N ILE A 70 2.04 -4.60 -14.23
CA ILE A 70 2.89 -5.40 -13.34
C ILE A 70 3.79 -4.51 -12.48
N ASP A 71 4.37 -3.45 -13.05
CA ASP A 71 5.21 -2.50 -12.32
C ASP A 71 4.40 -1.74 -11.25
N VAL A 72 3.16 -1.34 -11.56
CA VAL A 72 2.24 -0.72 -10.59
C VAL A 72 1.84 -1.71 -9.49
N VAL A 73 1.52 -2.96 -9.86
CA VAL A 73 1.18 -4.02 -8.90
C VAL A 73 2.36 -4.31 -7.98
N GLN A 74 3.58 -4.39 -8.52
CA GLN A 74 4.80 -4.62 -7.75
C GLN A 74 5.08 -3.45 -6.80
N GLY A 75 4.95 -2.20 -7.27
CA GLY A 75 5.06 -1.03 -6.41
C GLY A 75 4.01 -1.02 -5.30
N GLY A 76 2.78 -1.49 -5.58
CA GLY A 76 1.74 -1.67 -4.57
C GLY A 76 2.10 -2.72 -3.52
N ILE A 77 2.72 -3.84 -3.93
CA ILE A 77 3.23 -4.88 -3.03
C ILE A 77 4.36 -4.33 -2.16
N ASP A 78 5.29 -3.55 -2.73
CA ASP A 78 6.40 -2.95 -2.00
C ASP A 78 5.88 -1.97 -0.93
N ILE A 79 4.84 -1.18 -1.25
CA ILE A 79 4.14 -0.32 -0.29
C ILE A 79 3.48 -1.17 0.81
N LEU A 80 2.79 -2.25 0.47
CA LEU A 80 2.14 -3.14 1.45
C LEU A 80 3.15 -3.78 2.41
N GLN A 81 4.32 -4.19 1.90
CA GLN A 81 5.43 -4.68 2.73
C GLN A 81 6.02 -3.56 3.60
N GLY A 82 6.12 -2.34 3.08
CA GLY A 82 6.50 -1.16 3.86
C GLY A 82 5.54 -0.90 5.03
N VAL A 83 4.23 -1.03 4.80
CA VAL A 83 3.20 -0.91 5.83
C VAL A 83 3.31 -2.04 6.87
N GLU A 84 3.60 -3.27 6.44
CA GLU A 84 3.79 -4.41 7.35
C GLU A 84 5.04 -4.27 8.22
N SER A 85 6.13 -3.77 7.65
CA SER A 85 7.35 -3.41 8.37
C SER A 85 7.07 -2.28 9.39
N LEU A 86 6.34 -1.25 8.98
CA LEU A 86 5.95 -0.13 9.83
C LEU A 86 5.08 -0.60 11.02
N LYS A 87 4.09 -1.45 10.77
CA LYS A 87 3.26 -2.07 11.82
C LYS A 87 4.14 -2.74 12.89
N THR A 88 5.09 -3.55 12.46
CA THR A 88 6.01 -4.26 13.36
C THR A 88 6.90 -3.28 14.14
N GLY A 89 7.39 -2.22 13.46
CA GLY A 89 8.16 -1.15 14.08
C GLY A 89 7.40 -0.39 15.16
N ILE A 90 6.13 -0.03 14.90
CA ILE A 90 5.26 0.64 15.87
C ILE A 90 5.01 -0.27 17.08
N ILE A 91 4.69 -1.55 16.86
CA ILE A 91 4.45 -2.51 17.95
C ILE A 91 5.69 -2.65 18.83
N ASN A 92 6.86 -2.86 18.23
CA ASN A 92 8.11 -3.01 18.99
C ASN A 92 8.46 -1.73 19.75
N THR A 93 8.28 -0.57 19.12
CA THR A 93 8.51 0.73 19.76
C THR A 93 7.54 0.94 20.91
N ALA A 94 6.25 0.66 20.73
CA ALA A 94 5.24 0.79 21.78
C ALA A 94 5.52 -0.14 22.96
N ILE A 95 5.90 -1.40 22.71
CA ILE A 95 6.28 -2.36 23.75
C ILE A 95 7.50 -1.86 24.52
N ASN A 96 8.55 -1.39 23.82
CA ASN A 96 9.75 -0.87 24.48
C ASN A 96 9.44 0.37 25.30
N THR A 97 8.63 1.28 24.77
CA THR A 97 8.20 2.48 25.50
C THR A 97 7.41 2.11 26.75
N VAL A 98 6.43 1.20 26.65
CA VAL A 98 5.65 0.71 27.81
C VAL A 98 6.55 0.00 28.81
N ALA A 99 7.51 -0.81 28.36
CA ALA A 99 8.48 -1.45 29.24
C ALA A 99 9.31 -0.41 29.99
N ASP A 100 9.79 0.65 29.31
CA ASP A 100 10.58 1.71 29.93
C ASP A 100 9.75 2.64 30.84
N THR A 101 8.49 2.95 30.50
CA THR A 101 7.62 3.85 31.30
C THR A 101 6.88 3.15 32.42
N VAL A 102 6.26 1.99 32.18
CA VAL A 102 5.42 1.28 33.19
C VAL A 102 6.26 0.58 34.24
N VAL A 103 7.47 0.11 33.92
CA VAL A 103 8.39 -0.45 34.93
C VAL A 103 9.15 0.65 35.67
N GLY A 104 9.35 1.82 35.06
CA GLY A 104 10.13 2.91 35.64
C GLY A 104 9.37 3.86 36.55
N VAL A 105 8.10 4.20 36.25
CA VAL A 105 7.45 5.34 36.90
C VAL A 105 5.92 5.19 36.88
N LEU A 106 5.32 4.62 37.93
CA LEU A 106 3.88 4.76 38.15
C LEU A 106 3.63 6.09 38.88
N PRO A 107 3.08 7.12 38.20
CA PRO A 107 1.95 7.82 38.80
C PRO A 107 0.79 7.99 37.83
N GLN A 108 -0.39 8.01 38.43
CA GLN A 108 -1.70 8.12 37.84
C GLN A 108 -1.89 9.50 37.19
N THR A 109 -2.12 9.54 35.88
CA THR A 109 -2.86 10.64 35.24
C THR A 109 -3.91 10.01 34.36
N GLU A 110 -5.15 10.48 34.45
CA GLU A 110 -6.37 9.81 33.96
C GLU A 110 -6.59 9.89 32.43
N HIS A 111 -5.62 10.37 31.65
CA HIS A 111 -5.80 10.69 30.23
C HIS A 111 -5.08 9.79 29.19
N PRO A 112 -3.87 9.25 29.42
CA PRO A 112 -3.11 8.59 28.36
C PRO A 112 -3.74 7.25 27.92
N VAL A 113 -4.48 6.56 28.79
CA VAL A 113 -5.17 5.30 28.42
C VAL A 113 -6.29 5.55 27.41
N THR A 114 -7.03 6.66 27.57
CA THR A 114 -8.11 7.06 26.66
C THR A 114 -7.55 7.51 25.32
N ASP A 115 -6.46 8.28 25.33
CA ASP A 115 -5.81 8.75 24.11
C ASP A 115 -5.17 7.60 23.31
N ILE A 116 -4.59 6.60 24.00
CA ILE A 116 -4.14 5.35 23.38
C ILE A 116 -5.30 4.58 22.75
N ALA A 117 -6.46 4.53 23.40
CA ALA A 117 -7.66 3.89 22.83
C ALA A 117 -8.14 4.62 21.56
N HIS A 118 -8.18 5.96 21.58
CA HIS A 118 -8.51 6.76 20.40
C HIS A 118 -7.52 6.56 19.26
N LEU A 119 -6.21 6.44 19.54
CA LEU A 119 -5.20 6.12 18.54
C LEU A 119 -5.42 4.73 17.91
N GLY A 120 -5.80 3.75 18.74
CA GLY A 120 -6.19 2.42 18.28
C GLY A 120 -7.38 2.44 17.33
N THR A 121 -8.45 3.16 17.70
CA THR A 121 -9.65 3.34 16.86
C THR A 121 -9.30 4.03 15.55
N LEU A 122 -8.57 5.15 15.61
CA LEU A 122 -8.15 5.91 14.43
C LEU A 122 -7.32 5.07 13.47
N THR A 123 -6.44 4.21 13.99
CA THR A 123 -5.63 3.30 13.18
C THR A 123 -6.51 2.28 12.46
N PHE A 124 -7.52 1.73 13.14
CA PHE A 124 -8.45 0.76 12.56
C PHE A 124 -9.33 1.39 11.46
N GLU A 125 -9.82 2.60 11.69
CA GLU A 125 -10.57 3.37 10.69
C GLU A 125 -9.70 3.74 9.49
N THR A 126 -8.48 4.23 9.72
CA THR A 126 -7.50 4.50 8.66
C THR A 126 -7.25 3.26 7.80
N SER A 127 -7.03 2.11 8.42
CA SER A 127 -6.81 0.85 7.71
C SER A 127 -8.04 0.45 6.89
N ARG A 128 -9.24 0.55 7.46
CA ARG A 128 -10.49 0.19 6.77
C ARG A 128 -10.71 1.08 5.55
N ASP A 129 -10.59 2.39 5.73
CA ASP A 129 -10.90 3.35 4.68
C ASP A 129 -9.84 3.34 3.57
N THR A 130 -8.57 3.08 3.91
CA THR A 130 -7.49 2.84 2.95
C THR A 130 -7.74 1.58 2.12
N VAL A 131 -8.15 0.47 2.75
CA VAL A 131 -8.47 -0.78 2.04
C VAL A 131 -9.66 -0.59 1.11
N ASN A 132 -10.71 0.09 1.56
CA ASN A 132 -11.87 0.39 0.73
C ASN A 132 -11.49 1.27 -0.48
N GLY A 133 -10.70 2.33 -0.26
CA GLY A 133 -10.21 3.18 -1.36
C GLY A 133 -9.26 2.44 -2.32
N ALA A 134 -8.43 1.53 -1.82
CA ALA A 134 -7.55 0.71 -2.64
C ALA A 134 -8.36 -0.26 -3.52
N LEU A 135 -9.40 -0.88 -2.95
CA LEU A 135 -10.28 -1.77 -3.70
C LEU A 135 -11.07 -1.02 -4.77
N GLU A 136 -11.51 0.21 -4.48
CA GLU A 136 -12.14 1.09 -5.46
C GLU A 136 -11.16 1.50 -6.58
N THR A 137 -9.92 1.82 -6.22
CA THR A 137 -8.85 2.13 -7.20
C THR A 137 -8.64 0.97 -8.17
N VAL A 138 -8.53 -0.25 -7.64
CA VAL A 138 -8.40 -1.48 -8.44
C VAL A 138 -9.65 -1.72 -9.27
N SER A 139 -10.85 -1.55 -8.69
CA SER A 139 -12.12 -1.70 -9.40
C SER A 139 -12.24 -0.75 -10.59
N ASN A 140 -11.88 0.52 -10.40
CA ASN A 140 -11.90 1.54 -11.46
C ASN A 140 -10.86 1.22 -12.55
N LEU A 141 -9.66 0.77 -12.17
CA LEU A 141 -8.63 0.38 -13.13
C LEU A 141 -9.04 -0.85 -13.96
N VAL A 142 -9.62 -1.89 -13.34
CA VAL A 142 -10.16 -3.06 -14.04
C VAL A 142 -11.35 -2.69 -14.93
N GLY A 143 -12.16 -1.71 -14.51
CA GLY A 143 -13.24 -1.13 -15.30
C GLY A 143 -12.78 -0.23 -16.46
N GLY A 144 -11.47 0.07 -16.56
CA GLY A 144 -10.90 0.96 -17.57
C GLY A 144 -11.02 2.46 -17.25
N ASP A 145 -11.50 2.83 -16.05
CA ASP A 145 -11.62 4.21 -15.60
C ASP A 145 -10.36 4.68 -14.83
N ILE A 146 -9.38 5.19 -15.58
CA ILE A 146 -8.13 5.73 -15.03
C ILE A 146 -8.39 6.99 -14.19
N GLN A 147 -9.40 7.79 -14.54
CA GLN A 147 -9.72 9.02 -13.80
C GLN A 147 -10.32 8.69 -12.44
N GLY A 148 -11.26 7.74 -12.39
CA GLY A 148 -11.83 7.21 -11.14
C GLY A 148 -10.76 6.54 -10.26
N ALA A 149 -9.86 5.76 -10.85
CA ALA A 149 -8.75 5.15 -10.11
C ALA A 149 -7.82 6.20 -9.49
N THR A 150 -7.50 7.25 -10.25
CA THR A 150 -6.68 8.37 -9.76
C THR A 150 -7.37 9.10 -8.61
N GLN A 151 -8.68 9.33 -8.73
CA GLN A 151 -9.47 9.98 -7.68
C GLN A 151 -9.49 9.16 -6.38
N SER A 152 -9.76 7.86 -6.44
CA SER A 152 -9.71 6.99 -5.26
C SER A 152 -8.32 6.96 -4.64
N ALA A 153 -7.24 6.92 -5.44
CA ALA A 153 -5.88 6.98 -4.93
C ALA A 153 -5.57 8.31 -4.21
N THR A 154 -6.01 9.45 -4.75
CA THR A 154 -5.93 10.74 -4.03
C THR A 154 -6.80 10.77 -2.77
N GLY A 155 -7.94 10.09 -2.78
CA GLY A 155 -8.80 9.93 -1.60
C GLY A 155 -8.10 9.19 -0.47
N ILE A 156 -7.42 8.08 -0.79
CA ILE A 156 -6.56 7.36 0.17
C ILE A 156 -5.49 8.29 0.74
N LEU A 157 -4.82 9.07 -0.12
CA LEU A 157 -3.80 10.03 0.32
C LEU A 157 -4.39 11.05 1.30
N GLY A 158 -5.58 11.58 1.00
CA GLY A 158 -6.31 12.49 1.88
C GLY A 158 -6.61 11.86 3.25
N THR A 159 -7.09 10.61 3.27
CA THR A 159 -7.33 9.86 4.51
C THR A 159 -6.05 9.68 5.33
N LEU A 160 -4.95 9.28 4.70
CA LEU A 160 -3.66 9.10 5.39
C LEU A 160 -3.15 10.43 5.98
N VAL A 161 -3.25 11.52 5.22
CA VAL A 161 -2.80 12.84 5.68
C VAL A 161 -3.66 13.33 6.84
N ASN A 162 -4.98 13.28 6.71
CA ASN A 162 -5.90 13.71 7.77
C ASN A 162 -5.70 12.88 9.04
N ASN A 163 -5.66 11.56 8.91
CA ASN A 163 -5.53 10.67 10.07
C ASN A 163 -4.12 10.74 10.67
N GLY A 164 -3.08 10.95 9.86
CA GLY A 164 -1.72 11.21 10.35
C GLY A 164 -1.62 12.52 11.15
N SER A 165 -2.32 13.56 10.71
CA SER A 165 -2.43 14.82 11.46
C SER A 165 -3.15 14.61 12.80
N THR A 166 -4.26 13.88 12.81
CA THR A 166 -5.01 13.56 14.04
C THR A 166 -4.18 12.71 15.00
N ALA A 167 -3.49 11.69 14.49
CA ALA A 167 -2.60 10.83 15.28
C ALA A 167 -1.45 11.63 15.93
N THR A 168 -0.91 12.61 15.21
CA THR A 168 0.13 13.51 15.74
C THR A 168 -0.40 14.35 16.90
N GLY A 169 -1.65 14.83 16.83
CA GLY A 169 -2.31 15.53 17.93
C GLY A 169 -2.45 14.64 19.17
N ILE A 170 -3.01 13.45 19.00
CA ILE A 170 -3.17 12.46 20.08
C ILE A 170 -1.81 12.10 20.72
N LEU A 171 -0.77 11.89 19.92
CA LEU A 171 0.56 11.58 20.43
C LEU A 171 1.18 12.75 21.20
N THR A 172 0.92 13.98 20.78
CA THR A 172 1.35 15.20 21.48
C THR A 172 0.65 15.31 22.83
N ASP A 173 -0.64 14.99 22.91
CA ASP A 173 -1.42 14.99 24.16
C ASP A 173 -0.92 13.92 25.13
N ILE A 174 -0.67 12.69 24.65
CA ILE A 174 -0.06 11.61 25.44
C ILE A 174 1.30 12.05 25.99
N LEU A 175 2.17 12.59 25.13
CA LEU A 175 3.52 12.98 25.51
C LEU A 175 3.51 14.17 26.48
N GLY A 176 2.63 15.14 26.24
CA GLY A 176 2.38 16.28 27.13
C GLY A 176 1.92 15.84 28.52
N GLY A 177 0.96 14.93 28.59
CA GLY A 177 0.50 14.31 29.82
C GLY A 177 1.64 13.60 30.57
N VAL A 178 2.41 12.75 29.88
CA VAL A 178 3.56 12.05 30.47
C VAL A 178 4.63 13.02 30.97
N THR A 179 4.99 14.05 30.21
CA THR A 179 5.93 15.08 30.68
C THR A 179 5.38 15.93 31.81
N GLY A 180 4.07 16.16 31.88
CA GLY A 180 3.42 16.83 33.01
C GLY A 180 3.47 15.99 34.29
N THR A 181 3.26 14.69 34.19
CA THR A 181 3.33 13.75 35.32
C THR A 181 4.76 13.52 35.80
N ILE A 182 5.71 13.34 34.87
CA ILE A 182 7.15 13.24 35.18
C ILE A 182 7.68 14.59 35.68
N GLY A 183 7.25 15.71 35.11
CA GLY A 183 7.58 17.07 35.52
C GLY A 183 6.97 17.45 36.87
N GLY A 184 5.82 16.90 37.23
CA GLY A 184 5.24 17.00 38.58
C GLY A 184 5.98 16.14 39.60
N LEU A 185 6.38 14.92 39.22
CA LEU A 185 7.16 14.00 40.05
C LEU A 185 8.61 14.46 40.28
N THR A 186 9.23 15.09 39.27
CA THR A 186 10.57 15.73 39.37
C THR A 186 10.51 17.18 39.83
N GLY A 187 9.37 17.85 39.64
CA GLY A 187 9.07 19.21 40.12
C GLY A 187 8.81 19.28 41.62
N GLY A 188 8.36 18.16 42.24
CA GLY A 188 8.41 17.97 43.68
C GLY A 188 9.83 17.87 44.27
N VAL A 189 10.86 17.80 43.42
CA VAL A 189 12.27 17.74 43.83
C VAL A 189 13.04 19.01 43.43
N THR A 190 12.50 19.84 42.53
CA THR A 190 13.20 21.04 42.02
C THR A 190 12.48 22.37 42.26
N GLY A 191 11.27 22.38 42.84
CA GLY A 191 10.59 23.62 43.28
C GLY A 191 10.32 23.74 44.78
N GLY A 192 10.28 22.62 45.50
CA GLY A 192 10.13 22.56 46.95
C GLY A 192 10.90 21.37 47.48
N ASN A 193 11.70 21.57 48.52
CA ASN A 193 12.49 20.51 49.13
C ASN A 193 11.56 19.35 49.55
N PRO A 194 11.80 18.09 49.13
CA PRO A 194 11.04 16.92 49.60
C PRO A 194 11.04 16.81 51.14
N VAL A 195 12.09 17.32 51.78
CA VAL A 195 12.19 17.41 53.25
C VAL A 195 11.18 18.41 53.83
N GLY A 196 10.77 19.44 53.09
CA GLY A 196 9.73 20.39 53.53
C GLY A 196 8.36 19.72 53.65
N ALA A 197 7.98 18.89 52.67
CA ALA A 197 6.76 18.09 52.74
C ALA A 197 6.80 17.07 53.90
N VAL A 198 7.96 16.46 54.15
CA VAL A 198 8.16 15.56 55.32
C VAL A 198 8.14 16.35 56.63
N THR A 199 8.67 17.57 56.66
CA THR A 199 8.68 18.44 57.85
C THR A 199 7.29 18.96 58.18
N ASP A 200 6.45 19.27 57.18
CA ASP A 200 5.04 19.63 57.39
C ASP A 200 4.20 18.44 57.91
N ILE A 201 4.45 17.23 57.41
CA ILE A 201 3.82 16.00 57.91
C ILE A 201 4.24 15.70 59.36
N LEU A 202 5.52 15.85 59.69
CA LEU A 202 6.03 15.67 61.06
C LEU A 202 5.57 16.80 62.00
N GLY A 203 5.58 18.05 61.52
CA GLY A 203 5.15 19.23 62.26
C GLY A 203 3.66 19.21 62.58
N GLY A 204 2.83 18.72 61.66
CA GLY A 204 1.39 18.49 61.87
C GLY A 204 1.10 17.36 62.87
N LEU A 205 1.96 16.34 62.96
CA LEU A 205 1.84 15.24 63.92
C LEU A 205 2.31 15.61 65.34
N THR A 206 3.28 16.52 65.47
CA THR A 206 3.77 17.02 66.78
C THR A 206 3.05 18.27 67.31
N GLY A 207 2.30 18.98 66.45
CA GLY A 207 1.52 20.16 66.83
C GLY A 207 0.09 19.85 67.33
N GLY A 208 -0.28 18.57 67.40
CA GLY A 208 -1.59 18.09 67.81
C GLY A 208 -1.54 17.12 69.00
N VAL A 209 -0.92 17.55 70.11
CA VAL A 209 -1.15 17.02 71.47
C VAL A 209 -1.20 18.17 72.46
#